data_AF-A0A950UTA4-F1
#
_entry.id   AF-A0A950UTA4-F1
#
_cell.length_a   1.000
_cell.length_b   1.000
_cell.length_c   1.000
_cell.angle_alpha   90.00
_cell.angle_beta   90.00
_cell.angle_gamma   90.00
#
_symmetry.space_group_name_H-M   'P 1'
#
loop_
_entity.id
_entity.type
_entity.pdbx_description
1 polymer ?
#
loop_
_entity_poly.entity_id
_entity_poly.type
_entity_poly.pdbx_seq_one_letter_code
_entity_poly.pdbx_strand_id
1 'polypeptide(L)'
;MRIDAHQHFWRVARGDYGWLVPAEHPKIARDFLPPDMAPLLTAAKIAKTILVQAAPTETETRFLLELAAETPFVAGVVGWVDFDAPDAASRIARLSAHKKLVGLRPMMQDMPDDEWMLRKELAKPLDAMQRGGLRFDALVKPRHLP
;
A
#
# COMPACT_ATOMS: atom_id res chain seq x y z
N MET A 1 -7.59 -15.18 -15.86
CA MET A 1 -6.33 -14.46 -15.58
C MET A 1 -6.00 -14.66 -14.10
N ARG A 2 -4.75 -15.03 -13.74
CA ARG A 2 -4.32 -15.19 -12.34
C ARG A 2 -3.59 -13.93 -11.87
N ILE A 3 -3.98 -13.41 -10.71
CA ILE A 3 -3.43 -12.20 -10.12
C ILE A 3 -2.86 -12.57 -8.75
N ASP A 4 -1.62 -12.16 -8.48
CA ASP A 4 -1.13 -12.03 -7.11
C ASP A 4 -1.67 -10.73 -6.54
N ALA A 5 -2.64 -10.83 -5.63
CA ALA A 5 -3.34 -9.68 -5.10
C ALA A 5 -2.53 -8.91 -4.04
N HIS A 6 -1.36 -9.41 -3.63
CA HIS A 6 -0.60 -8.77 -2.56
C HIS A 6 0.89 -9.07 -2.64
N GLN A 7 1.66 -8.09 -3.12
CA GLN A 7 3.13 -8.10 -3.01
C GLN A 7 3.67 -6.69 -2.75
N HIS A 8 4.95 -6.61 -2.38
CA HIS A 8 5.63 -5.38 -2.01
C HIS A 8 6.93 -5.22 -2.80
N PHE A 9 7.28 -3.98 -3.12
CA PHE A 9 8.60 -3.58 -3.55
C PHE A 9 9.14 -2.54 -2.57
N TRP A 10 10.46 -2.56 -2.36
CA TRP A 10 11.11 -1.57 -1.53
C TRP A 10 12.55 -1.34 -2.00
N ARG A 11 13.03 -0.11 -1.74
CA ARG A 11 14.42 0.27 -1.88
C ARG A 11 14.95 0.71 -0.53
N VAL A 12 15.89 -0.03 0.05
CA VAL A 12 16.38 0.18 1.43
C VAL A 12 16.84 1.62 1.64
N ALA A 13 17.44 2.24 0.61
CA ALA A 13 17.90 3.62 0.64
C ALA A 13 16.80 4.68 0.87
N ARG A 14 15.51 4.34 0.75
CA ARG A 14 14.41 5.26 1.12
C ARG A 14 14.36 5.56 2.61
N GLY A 15 14.83 4.65 3.45
CA GLY A 15 14.98 4.86 4.90
C GLY A 15 13.68 5.03 5.68
N ASP A 16 12.50 4.88 5.06
CA ASP A 16 11.19 5.03 5.70
C ASP A 16 10.53 3.70 6.10
N TYR A 17 11.26 2.59 6.00
CA TYR A 17 10.81 1.25 6.41
C TYR A 17 11.18 0.94 7.86
N GLY A 18 10.46 1.54 8.82
CA GLY A 18 10.75 1.38 10.25
C GLY A 18 10.68 -0.07 10.77
N TRP A 19 9.96 -0.95 10.07
CA TRP A 19 9.88 -2.39 10.39
C TRP A 19 11.09 -3.19 9.87
N LEU A 20 11.83 -2.67 8.88
CA LEU A 20 12.92 -3.39 8.21
C LEU A 20 14.24 -3.19 8.98
N VAL A 21 14.35 -3.82 10.14
CA VAL A 21 15.58 -3.81 10.95
C VAL A 21 16.57 -4.85 10.41
N PRO A 22 17.75 -4.49 9.87
CA PRO A 22 18.64 -5.45 9.20
C PRO A 22 19.11 -6.62 10.08
N ALA A 23 19.35 -6.36 11.37
CA ALA A 23 19.75 -7.39 12.33
C ALA A 23 18.65 -8.45 12.55
N GLU A 24 17.37 -8.04 12.48
CA GLU A 24 16.21 -8.91 12.66
C GLU A 24 15.77 -9.54 11.32
N HIS A 25 16.05 -8.86 10.21
CA HIS A 25 15.53 -9.18 8.88
C HIS A 25 16.63 -9.39 7.80
N PRO A 26 17.69 -10.16 8.07
CA PRO A 26 18.89 -10.18 7.21
C PRO A 26 18.62 -10.65 5.77
N LYS A 27 17.60 -11.49 5.57
CA LYS A 27 17.24 -12.03 4.24
C LYS A 27 16.51 -11.02 3.35
N ILE A 28 15.83 -10.05 3.97
CA ILE A 28 14.97 -9.10 3.27
C ILE A 28 15.48 -7.65 3.37
N ALA A 29 16.55 -7.42 4.14
CA ALA A 29 17.26 -6.14 4.26
C ALA A 29 18.12 -5.80 3.03
N ARG A 30 17.52 -5.89 1.84
CA ARG A 30 18.06 -5.52 0.54
C ARG A 30 16.93 -5.01 -0.35
N ASP A 31 17.25 -4.44 -1.50
CA ASP A 31 16.22 -4.04 -2.47
C ASP A 31 15.47 -5.25 -3.03
N PHE A 32 14.16 -5.08 -3.22
CA PHE A 32 13.29 -5.97 -3.99
C PHE A 32 12.50 -5.12 -4.98
N LEU A 33 12.72 -5.36 -6.27
CA LEU A 33 12.24 -4.55 -7.37
C LEU A 33 11.65 -5.44 -8.48
N PRO A 34 11.02 -4.87 -9.53
CA PRO A 34 10.39 -5.66 -10.59
C PRO A 34 11.23 -6.81 -11.20
N PRO A 35 12.56 -6.66 -11.41
CA PRO A 35 13.38 -7.76 -11.91
C PRO A 35 13.46 -8.98 -10.98
N ASP A 36 13.37 -8.80 -9.66
CA ASP A 36 13.36 -9.89 -8.68
C ASP A 36 12.06 -10.72 -8.79
N MET A 37 10.95 -10.07 -9.17
CA MET A 37 9.62 -10.68 -9.18
C MET A 37 9.28 -11.36 -10.53
N ALA A 38 9.72 -10.80 -11.66
CA ALA A 38 9.33 -11.28 -12.99
C ALA A 38 9.60 -12.79 -13.24
N PRO A 39 10.74 -13.37 -12.85
CA PRO A 39 10.97 -14.82 -12.99
C PRO A 39 10.00 -15.66 -12.14
N LEU A 40 9.66 -15.19 -10.93
CA LEU A 40 8.75 -15.87 -10.01
C LEU A 40 7.33 -15.92 -10.56
N LEU A 41 6.85 -14.81 -11.13
CA LEU A 41 5.53 -14.73 -11.76
C LEU A 41 5.41 -15.72 -12.92
N THR A 42 6.46 -15.83 -13.74
CA THR A 42 6.51 -16.77 -14.87
C THR A 42 6.42 -18.22 -14.37
N ALA A 43 7.25 -18.59 -13.41
CA ALA A 43 7.24 -19.94 -12.82
C ALA A 43 5.89 -20.28 -12.17
N ALA A 44 5.29 -19.32 -11.45
CA ALA A 44 4.02 -19.49 -10.77
C ALA A 44 2.79 -19.38 -11.71
N LYS A 45 2.98 -19.03 -12.99
CA LYS A 45 1.90 -18.72 -13.96
C LYS A 45 0.93 -17.64 -13.44
N ILE A 46 1.48 -16.56 -12.89
CA ILE A 46 0.76 -15.38 -12.42
C ILE A 46 0.90 -14.30 -13.50
N ALA A 47 -0.23 -13.74 -13.94
CA ALA A 47 -0.25 -12.81 -15.07
C ALA A 47 -0.04 -11.36 -14.65
N LYS A 48 -0.52 -10.97 -13.47
CA LYS A 48 -0.42 -9.60 -12.93
C LYS A 48 -0.27 -9.61 -11.42
N THR A 49 0.17 -8.49 -10.85
CA THR A 49 0.26 -8.28 -9.41
C THR A 49 -0.46 -7.00 -8.98
N ILE A 50 -0.86 -6.93 -7.71
CA ILE A 50 -1.19 -5.69 -7.01
C ILE A 50 -0.03 -5.35 -6.07
N LEU A 51 0.48 -4.12 -6.19
CA LEU A 51 1.59 -3.62 -5.40
C LEU A 51 1.07 -2.85 -4.19
N VAL A 52 1.34 -3.34 -2.99
CA VAL A 52 0.82 -2.79 -1.74
C VAL A 52 1.93 -2.02 -1.03
N GLN A 53 1.61 -0.87 -0.42
CA GLN A 53 2.55 -0.04 0.36
C GLN A 53 3.38 -0.89 1.32
N ALA A 54 4.65 -0.52 1.54
CA ALA A 54 5.48 -1.09 2.60
C ALA A 54 5.86 -0.06 3.69
N ALA A 55 5.57 1.23 3.51
CA ALA A 55 5.78 2.28 4.51
C ALA A 55 4.57 3.22 4.62
N PRO A 56 4.29 3.78 5.81
CA PRO A 56 3.18 4.71 6.04
C PRO A 56 3.53 6.13 5.59
N THR A 57 3.90 6.30 4.31
CA THR A 57 4.21 7.62 3.75
C THR A 57 3.55 7.80 2.38
N GLU A 58 3.06 9.02 2.07
CA GLU A 58 2.59 9.30 0.70
C GLU A 58 3.73 9.24 -0.33
N THR A 59 4.98 9.38 0.12
CA THR A 59 6.17 9.22 -0.72
C THR A 59 6.35 7.76 -1.14
N GLU A 60 5.93 6.78 -0.32
CA GLU A 60 5.82 5.38 -0.73
C GLU A 60 4.76 5.21 -1.81
N THR A 61 3.56 5.77 -1.62
CA THR A 61 2.49 5.72 -2.64
C THR A 61 2.95 6.23 -3.99
N ARG A 62 3.64 7.38 -4.02
CA ARG A 62 4.18 7.96 -5.26
C ARG A 62 5.21 7.05 -5.91
N PHE A 63 6.16 6.52 -5.12
CA PHE A 63 7.16 5.58 -5.61
C PHE A 63 6.56 4.30 -6.20
N LEU A 64 5.55 3.73 -5.56
CA LEU A 64 4.88 2.54 -6.08
C LEU A 64 4.09 2.84 -7.37
N LEU A 65 3.49 4.03 -7.48
CA LEU A 65 2.82 4.47 -8.70
C LEU A 65 3.80 4.69 -9.86
N GLU A 66 4.99 5.25 -9.58
CA GLU A 66 6.08 5.39 -10.56
C GLU A 66 6.57 4.03 -11.04
N LEU A 67 6.90 3.11 -10.12
CA LEU A 67 7.26 1.74 -10.46
C LEU A 67 6.16 1.04 -11.27
N ALA A 68 4.90 1.22 -10.88
CA ALA A 68 3.78 0.61 -11.58
C ALA A 68 3.63 1.17 -13.00
N ALA A 69 3.94 2.45 -13.25
CA ALA A 69 3.89 3.03 -14.60
C ALA A 69 4.89 2.33 -15.55
N GLU A 70 6.05 1.95 -15.04
CA GLU A 70 7.13 1.31 -15.81
C GLU A 70 7.07 -0.22 -15.82
N THR A 71 6.19 -0.83 -15.00
CA THR A 71 6.13 -2.28 -14.80
C THR A 71 4.82 -2.86 -15.34
N PRO A 72 4.80 -3.46 -16.55
CA PRO A 72 3.56 -3.91 -17.20
C PRO A 72 2.77 -4.96 -16.42
N PHE A 73 3.44 -5.80 -15.60
CA PHE A 73 2.74 -6.82 -14.81
C PHE A 73 2.03 -6.26 -13.57
N VAL A 74 2.32 -5.03 -13.13
CA VAL A 74 1.61 -4.40 -12.02
C VAL A 74 0.27 -3.86 -12.53
N ALA A 75 -0.82 -4.47 -12.09
CA ALA A 75 -2.18 -4.08 -12.46
C ALA A 75 -2.75 -2.94 -11.61
N GLY A 76 -2.26 -2.77 -10.37
CA GLY A 76 -2.71 -1.72 -9.48
C GLY A 76 -1.80 -1.55 -8.27
N VAL A 77 -2.01 -0.45 -7.57
CA VAL A 77 -1.29 -0.04 -6.36
C VAL A 77 -2.30 0.19 -5.24
N VAL A 78 -2.05 -0.42 -4.09
CA VAL A 78 -2.67 -0.07 -2.83
C VAL A 78 -1.68 0.82 -2.08
N GLY A 79 -1.99 2.11 -2.04
CA GLY A 79 -1.11 3.11 -1.44
C GLY A 79 -1.36 3.34 0.05
N TRP A 80 -0.74 4.38 0.55
CA TRP A 80 -0.94 4.97 1.87
C TRP A 80 -1.19 6.48 1.75
N VAL A 81 -2.02 7.00 2.64
CA VAL A 81 -2.19 8.43 2.91
C VAL A 81 -2.48 8.58 4.40
N ASP A 82 -2.19 9.73 4.97
CA ASP A 82 -2.59 10.04 6.33
C ASP A 82 -4.09 10.36 6.37
N PHE A 83 -4.87 9.47 6.98
CA PHE A 83 -6.33 9.62 7.13
C PHE A 83 -6.71 10.60 8.24
N ASP A 84 -5.82 10.85 9.20
CA ASP A 84 -6.05 11.78 10.31
C ASP A 84 -5.70 13.23 9.91
N ALA A 85 -5.03 13.42 8.78
CA ALA A 85 -4.71 14.74 8.25
C ALA A 85 -5.99 15.56 7.98
N PRO A 86 -6.07 16.85 8.37
CA PRO A 86 -7.25 17.70 8.11
C PRO A 86 -7.63 17.79 6.63
N ASP A 87 -6.66 17.59 5.74
CA ASP A 87 -6.80 17.62 4.29
C ASP A 87 -6.83 16.22 3.64
N ALA A 88 -6.94 15.13 4.40
CA ALA A 88 -6.91 13.75 3.91
C ALA A 88 -7.84 13.51 2.71
N ALA A 89 -9.08 14.01 2.75
CA ALA A 89 -10.05 13.85 1.67
C ALA A 89 -9.57 14.49 0.34
N SER A 90 -8.89 15.64 0.39
CA SER A 90 -8.37 16.30 -0.81
C SER A 90 -7.14 15.57 -1.35
N ARG A 91 -6.29 15.06 -0.46
CA ARG A 91 -5.13 14.23 -0.82
C ARG A 91 -5.56 12.92 -1.50
N ILE A 92 -6.59 12.25 -0.97
CA ILE A 92 -7.18 11.06 -1.57
C ILE A 92 -7.74 11.37 -2.96
N ALA A 93 -8.48 12.47 -3.11
CA ALA A 93 -9.03 12.88 -4.42
C ALA A 93 -7.93 13.18 -5.46
N ARG A 94 -6.80 13.76 -5.04
CA ARG A 94 -5.64 13.96 -5.92
C ARG A 94 -4.99 12.64 -6.31
N LEU A 95 -4.80 11.74 -5.35
CA LEU A 95 -4.19 10.43 -5.56
C LEU A 95 -5.06 9.53 -6.44
N SER A 96 -6.39 9.58 -6.32
CA SER A 96 -7.31 8.77 -7.13
C SER A 96 -7.32 9.14 -8.62
N ALA A 97 -6.76 10.30 -9.00
CA ALA A 97 -6.54 10.64 -10.41
C ALA A 97 -5.53 9.70 -11.10
N HIS A 98 -4.67 9.02 -10.33
CA HIS A 98 -3.77 7.99 -10.87
C HIS A 98 -4.53 6.70 -11.14
N LYS A 99 -4.70 6.34 -12.41
CA LYS A 99 -5.48 5.15 -12.85
C LYS A 99 -5.04 3.82 -12.23
N LYS A 100 -3.77 3.70 -11.82
CA LYS A 100 -3.24 2.49 -11.16
C LYS A 100 -3.45 2.49 -9.65
N LEU A 101 -3.85 3.59 -9.02
CA LEU A 101 -4.23 3.55 -7.61
C LEU A 101 -5.59 2.87 -7.49
N VAL A 102 -5.63 1.73 -6.83
CA VAL A 102 -6.85 0.90 -6.68
C VAL A 102 -7.31 0.79 -5.23
N GLY A 103 -6.48 1.19 -4.27
CA GLY A 103 -6.85 1.17 -2.87
C GLY A 103 -5.88 1.95 -1.99
N LEU A 104 -6.26 2.06 -0.72
CA LEU A 104 -5.44 2.62 0.35
C LEU A 104 -5.50 1.70 1.56
N ARG A 105 -4.36 1.56 2.25
CA ARG A 105 -4.19 0.69 3.41
C ARG A 105 -3.63 1.48 4.59
N PRO A 106 -4.47 1.93 5.55
CA PRO A 106 -3.95 2.44 6.81
C PRO A 106 -3.21 1.34 7.59
N MET A 107 -2.17 1.71 8.32
CA MET A 107 -1.35 0.77 9.12
C MET A 107 -1.93 0.57 10.52
N MET A 108 -3.23 0.21 10.59
CA MET A 108 -3.98 0.11 11.85
C MET A 108 -3.36 -0.86 12.84
N GLN A 109 -2.71 -1.91 12.37
CA GLN A 109 -2.06 -2.90 13.21
C GLN A 109 -1.02 -2.30 14.17
N ASP A 110 -0.43 -1.16 13.82
CA ASP A 110 0.60 -0.49 14.60
C ASP A 110 0.06 0.77 15.32
N MET A 111 -1.22 1.10 15.14
CA MET A 111 -1.87 2.19 15.84
C MET A 111 -2.20 1.77 17.29
N PRO A 112 -2.07 2.70 18.26
CA PRO A 112 -2.44 2.43 19.66
C PRO A 112 -3.95 2.47 19.91
N ASP A 113 -4.71 3.15 19.05
CA ASP A 113 -6.17 3.25 19.16
C ASP A 113 -6.85 2.13 18.38
N ASP A 114 -7.36 1.13 19.09
CA ASP A 114 -8.09 -0.01 18.51
C ASP A 114 -9.45 0.40 17.92
N GLU A 115 -10.03 1.52 18.38
CA GLU A 115 -11.30 2.06 17.89
C GLU A 115 -11.12 3.11 16.78
N TRP A 116 -9.89 3.27 16.24
CA TRP A 116 -9.57 4.29 15.24
C TRP A 116 -10.56 4.30 14.06
N MET A 117 -10.96 3.11 13.57
CA MET A 117 -11.92 2.98 12.45
C MET A 117 -13.34 3.45 12.75
N LEU A 118 -13.70 3.60 14.03
CA LEU A 118 -15.03 4.02 14.48
C LEU A 118 -15.13 5.55 14.57
N ARG A 119 -14.01 6.28 14.45
CA ARG A 119 -13.96 7.74 14.52
C ARG A 119 -14.77 8.37 13.39
N LYS A 120 -15.68 9.28 13.73
CA LYS A 120 -16.52 10.03 12.78
C LYS A 120 -15.70 10.89 11.82
N GLU A 121 -14.50 11.28 12.23
CA GLU A 121 -13.54 12.07 11.46
C GLU A 121 -13.13 11.36 10.15
N LEU A 122 -13.19 10.02 10.12
CA LEU A 122 -12.88 9.21 8.95
C LEU A 122 -13.96 9.22 7.86
N ALA A 123 -15.16 9.76 8.13
CA ALA A 123 -16.23 9.81 7.14
C ALA A 123 -15.80 10.53 5.85
N LYS A 124 -15.16 11.70 5.97
CA LYS A 124 -14.70 12.49 4.82
C LYS A 124 -13.64 11.78 3.95
N PRO A 125 -12.55 11.21 4.52
CA PRO A 125 -11.59 10.47 3.70
C PRO A 125 -12.18 9.18 3.11
N LEU A 126 -13.02 8.45 3.85
CA LEU A 126 -13.69 7.24 3.32
C LEU A 126 -14.65 7.58 2.16
N ASP A 127 -15.42 8.66 2.27
CA ASP A 127 -16.24 9.16 1.16
C ASP A 127 -15.39 9.54 -0.06
N ALA A 128 -14.21 10.13 0.16
CA ALA A 128 -13.30 10.47 -0.92
C ALA A 128 -12.74 9.21 -1.62
N MET A 129 -12.46 8.15 -0.87
CA MET A 129 -12.09 6.85 -1.44
C MET A 129 -13.22 6.28 -2.30
N GLN A 130 -14.45 6.29 -1.78
CA GLN A 130 -15.61 5.78 -2.50
C GLN A 130 -15.85 6.55 -3.80
N ARG A 131 -15.79 7.89 -3.77
CA ARG A 131 -15.89 8.73 -4.98
C ARG A 131 -14.75 8.45 -5.98
N GLY A 132 -13.56 8.14 -5.48
CA GLY A 132 -12.40 7.75 -6.28
C GLY A 132 -12.41 6.29 -6.75
N GLY A 133 -13.42 5.50 -6.40
CA GLY A 133 -13.48 4.07 -6.72
C GLY A 133 -12.40 3.22 -6.03
N LEU A 134 -11.79 3.73 -4.96
CA LEU A 134 -10.70 3.06 -4.23
C LEU A 134 -11.24 2.02 -3.24
N ARG A 135 -10.43 0.98 -3.00
CA ARG A 135 -10.68 -0.03 -1.96
C ARG A 135 -9.94 0.29 -0.67
N PHE A 136 -10.54 -0.12 0.44
CA PHE A 136 -9.94 -0.06 1.76
C PHE A 136 -9.35 -1.43 2.08
N ASP A 137 -8.03 -1.48 2.23
CA ASP A 137 -7.34 -2.67 2.70
C ASP A 137 -7.19 -2.58 4.22
N ALA A 138 -7.85 -3.50 4.94
CA ALA A 138 -7.80 -3.55 6.39
C ALA A 138 -6.66 -4.46 6.86
N LEU A 139 -5.53 -3.87 7.29
CA LEU A 139 -4.47 -4.60 7.96
C LEU A 139 -4.66 -4.51 9.48
N VAL A 140 -5.17 -5.58 10.07
CA VAL A 140 -5.62 -5.61 11.47
C VAL A 140 -4.96 -6.73 12.27
N LYS A 141 -5.02 -6.62 13.61
CA LYS A 141 -4.63 -7.67 14.56
C LYS A 141 -5.88 -8.34 15.14
N PRO A 142 -5.76 -9.54 15.77
CA PRO A 142 -6.89 -10.23 16.38
C PRO A 142 -7.71 -9.36 17.35
N ARG A 143 -7.08 -8.42 18.06
CA ARG A 143 -7.77 -7.49 18.98
C ARG A 143 -8.78 -6.53 18.29
N HIS A 144 -8.71 -6.38 16.97
CA HIS A 144 -9.65 -5.56 16.20
C HIS A 144 -10.84 -6.38 15.65
N LEU A 145 -10.91 -7.68 15.96
CA LEU A 145 -11.94 -8.60 15.48
C LEU A 145 -12.83 -9.07 16.63
N PRO A 146 -14.10 -9.43 16.36
CA PRO A 146 -15.03 -9.96 17.37
C PRO A 146 -14.63 -11.33 17.92
#